data_AF-A0A181Z7M3-F1
#
_entry.id   AF-A0A181Z7M3-F1
#
_cell.length_a   1.000
_cell.length_b   1.000
_cell.length_c   1.000
_cell.angle_alpha   90.00
_cell.angle_beta   90.00
_cell.angle_gamma   90.00
#
_symmetry.space_group_name_H-M   'P 1'
#
loop_
_entity.id
_entity.type
_entity.pdbx_description
1 polymer ?
#
loop_
_entity_poly.entity_id
_entity_poly.type
_entity_poly.pdbx_seq_one_letter_code
_entity_poly.pdbx_strand_id
1 'polypeptide(L)'
;MTVWSGRRGRRFGRERPPRARGVWIATVVGVLVVLLLFVGAFLPLVGFLVGVTGTTAGLVPFPVVRVTLVTVLGGIVVLALLILAVTRRRSVAAWVPVVLAVIVAVVVTVYPLFAVAIGSADRAGDIGPVITDLVRQFTG
;
A
#
# COMPACT_ATOMS: atom_id res chain seq x y z
N MET A 1 21.40 -15.28 -72.74
CA MET A 1 19.99 -15.61 -72.41
C MET A 1 20.05 -16.77 -71.44
N THR A 2 19.56 -16.75 -70.20
CA THR A 2 18.49 -15.98 -69.57
C THR A 2 18.88 -15.64 -68.13
N VAL A 3 18.47 -14.43 -67.74
CA VAL A 3 18.48 -13.88 -66.39
C VAL A 3 17.52 -14.68 -65.50
N TRP A 4 17.99 -15.16 -64.34
CA TRP A 4 17.10 -15.53 -63.24
C TRP A 4 17.09 -14.40 -62.21
N SER A 5 16.09 -13.54 -62.35
CA SER A 5 15.65 -12.58 -61.36
C SER A 5 14.69 -13.30 -60.40
N GLY A 6 14.96 -13.21 -59.09
CA GLY A 6 14.22 -14.05 -58.14
C GLY A 6 14.38 -13.63 -56.69
N ARG A 7 14.03 -12.36 -56.41
CA ARG A 7 13.78 -11.82 -55.06
C ARG A 7 13.18 -12.87 -54.13
N ARG A 8 13.81 -13.07 -52.98
CA ARG A 8 13.07 -13.17 -51.72
C ARG A 8 13.89 -12.45 -50.66
N GLY A 9 13.65 -11.14 -50.57
CA GLY A 9 14.01 -10.36 -49.42
C GLY A 9 13.40 -11.00 -48.19
N ARG A 10 14.22 -11.77 -47.46
CA ARG A 10 13.97 -12.03 -46.06
C ARG A 10 14.24 -10.70 -45.37
N ARG A 11 13.26 -9.80 -45.43
CA ARG A 11 13.09 -8.81 -44.39
C ARG A 11 12.97 -9.67 -43.14
N PHE A 12 14.09 -9.85 -42.45
CA PHE A 12 14.08 -10.20 -41.04
C PHE A 12 13.19 -9.13 -40.43
N GLY A 13 11.92 -9.47 -40.28
CA GLY A 13 11.02 -8.75 -39.43
C GLY A 13 11.82 -8.61 -38.16
N ARG A 14 12.10 -7.37 -37.78
CA ARG A 14 12.53 -7.06 -36.43
C ARG A 14 11.36 -7.50 -35.56
N GLU A 15 11.31 -8.80 -35.29
CA GLU A 15 10.56 -9.37 -34.19
C GLU A 15 11.20 -8.71 -32.99
N ARG A 16 10.61 -7.57 -32.62
CA ARG A 16 10.89 -6.90 -31.36
C ARG A 16 10.85 -8.03 -30.34
N PRO A 17 11.94 -8.32 -29.60
CA PRO A 17 11.97 -9.47 -28.71
C PRO A 17 10.70 -9.41 -27.87
N PRO A 18 9.90 -10.49 -27.82
CA PRO A 18 8.60 -10.48 -27.15
C PRO A 18 8.83 -9.88 -25.78
N ARG A 19 8.21 -8.71 -25.52
CA ARG A 19 8.32 -7.99 -24.24
C ARG A 19 8.29 -9.05 -23.15
N ALA A 20 9.39 -9.16 -22.39
CA ALA A 20 9.65 -10.30 -21.55
C ALA A 20 8.43 -10.56 -20.67
N ARG A 21 7.72 -11.68 -20.93
CA ARG A 21 6.45 -12.03 -20.27
C ARG A 21 6.53 -11.93 -18.74
N GLY A 22 7.73 -12.11 -18.18
CA GLY A 22 8.01 -11.97 -16.76
C GLY A 22 7.72 -10.59 -16.16
N VAL A 23 7.87 -9.49 -16.90
CA VAL A 23 7.54 -8.14 -16.37
C VAL A 23 6.04 -7.97 -16.16
N TRP A 24 5.24 -8.49 -17.09
CA TRP A 24 3.79 -8.50 -16.98
C TRP A 24 3.31 -9.36 -15.82
N ILE A 25 3.86 -10.57 -15.66
CA ILE A 25 3.51 -11.47 -14.55
C ILE A 25 3.86 -10.79 -13.21
N ALA A 26 5.07 -10.24 -13.06
CA ALA A 26 5.49 -9.58 -11.83
C ALA A 26 4.58 -8.38 -11.47
N THR A 27 4.20 -7.57 -12.48
CA THR A 27 3.30 -6.43 -12.26
C THR A 27 1.91 -6.89 -11.86
N VAL A 28 1.32 -7.86 -12.58
CA VAL A 28 -0.03 -8.38 -12.27
C VAL A 28 -0.07 -8.99 -10.88
N VAL A 29 0.94 -9.78 -10.52
CA VAL A 29 1.07 -10.35 -9.17
C VAL A 29 1.19 -9.23 -8.13
N GLY A 30 2.05 -8.24 -8.35
CA GLY A 30 2.19 -7.10 -7.45
C GLY A 30 0.89 -6.33 -7.25
N VAL A 31 0.17 -6.03 -8.33
CA VAL A 31 -1.14 -5.36 -8.29
C VAL A 31 -2.15 -6.20 -7.51
N LEU A 32 -2.24 -7.50 -7.78
CA LEU A 32 -3.17 -8.38 -7.08
C LEU A 32 -2.88 -8.48 -5.59
N VAL A 33 -1.60 -8.59 -5.20
CA VAL A 33 -1.20 -8.63 -3.78
C VAL A 33 -1.55 -7.32 -3.08
N VAL A 34 -1.25 -6.18 -3.70
CA VAL A 34 -1.60 -4.85 -3.15
C VAL A 34 -3.11 -4.71 -3.02
N LEU A 35 -3.87 -5.12 -4.02
CA LEU A 35 -5.34 -5.06 -4.00
C LEU A 35 -5.90 -5.97 -2.90
N LEU A 36 -5.35 -7.18 -2.74
CA LEU A 36 -5.76 -8.11 -1.70
C LEU A 36 -5.47 -7.57 -0.31
N LEU A 37 -4.30 -6.95 -0.09
CA LEU A 37 -3.99 -6.28 1.18
C LEU A 37 -4.95 -5.12 1.46
N PHE A 38 -5.24 -4.32 0.43
CA PHE A 38 -6.11 -3.16 0.57
C PHE A 38 -7.55 -3.57 0.91
N VAL A 39 -8.14 -4.48 0.14
CA VAL A 39 -9.53 -4.91 0.31
C VAL A 39 -9.70 -5.90 1.45
N GLY A 40 -8.75 -6.81 1.64
CA GLY A 40 -8.84 -7.89 2.62
C GLY A 40 -8.34 -7.55 4.02
N ALA A 41 -7.46 -6.55 4.16
CA ALA A 41 -6.92 -6.16 5.47
C ALA A 41 -7.21 -4.70 5.80
N PHE A 42 -6.81 -3.76 4.95
CA PHE A 42 -6.88 -2.33 5.26
C PHE A 42 -8.33 -1.82 5.37
N LEU A 43 -9.19 -2.11 4.39
CA LEU A 43 -10.60 -1.69 4.41
C LEU A 43 -11.36 -2.23 5.63
N PRO A 44 -11.30 -3.55 5.94
CA PRO A 44 -11.93 -4.10 7.13
C PRO A 44 -11.41 -3.47 8.41
N LEU A 45 -10.09 -3.27 8.51
CA LEU A 45 -9.46 -2.67 9.70
C LEU A 45 -9.94 -1.23 9.91
N VAL A 46 -9.88 -0.39 8.88
CA VAL A 46 -10.32 1.01 8.97
C VAL A 46 -11.83 1.08 9.21
N GLY A 47 -12.63 0.26 8.53
CA GLY A 47 -14.07 0.18 8.73
C GLY A 47 -14.42 -0.21 10.18
N PHE A 48 -13.72 -1.19 10.74
CA PHE A 48 -13.86 -1.58 12.14
C PHE A 48 -13.49 -0.43 13.09
N LEU A 49 -12.34 0.21 12.91
CA LEU A 49 -11.87 1.30 13.77
C LEU A 49 -12.80 2.52 13.73
N VAL A 50 -13.30 2.87 12.54
CA VAL A 50 -14.31 3.93 12.36
C VAL A 50 -15.62 3.54 13.06
N GLY A 51 -16.06 2.30 12.89
CA GLY A 51 -17.26 1.78 13.56
C GLY A 51 -17.18 1.86 15.08
N VAL A 52 -16.06 1.41 15.67
CA VAL A 52 -15.81 1.47 17.13
C VAL A 52 -15.74 2.92 17.62
N THR A 53 -15.08 3.81 16.87
CA THR A 53 -15.00 5.22 17.24
C THR A 53 -16.37 5.89 17.26
N GLY A 54 -17.22 5.57 16.27
CA GLY A 54 -18.58 6.09 16.19
C GLY A 54 -19.50 5.58 17.29
N THR A 55 -19.34 4.33 17.74
CA THR A 55 -20.21 3.72 18.77
C THR A 55 -19.74 3.99 20.20
N THR A 56 -18.47 4.28 20.42
CA THR A 56 -17.90 4.50 21.77
C THR A 56 -17.95 5.95 22.24
N ALA A 57 -18.85 6.78 21.70
CA ALA A 57 -18.91 8.22 21.97
C ALA A 57 -17.54 8.93 21.81
N GLY A 58 -16.69 8.41 20.93
CA GLY A 58 -15.35 8.91 20.71
C GLY A 58 -14.36 8.58 21.83
N LEU A 59 -14.56 7.56 22.67
CA LEU A 59 -13.59 7.07 23.67
C LEU A 59 -12.33 6.46 23.03
N VAL A 60 -12.44 5.92 21.81
CA VAL A 60 -11.28 5.52 21.00
C VAL A 60 -10.88 6.67 20.07
N PRO A 61 -9.71 7.31 20.26
CA PRO A 61 -9.28 8.41 19.40
C PRO A 61 -8.72 7.85 18.09
N PHE A 62 -9.57 7.74 17.07
CA PHE A 62 -9.14 7.34 15.73
C PHE A 62 -8.74 8.55 14.88
N PRO A 63 -7.46 8.71 14.53
CA PRO A 63 -6.97 9.91 13.84
C PRO A 63 -7.21 9.82 12.33
N VAL A 64 -8.48 9.97 11.92
CA VAL A 64 -8.95 9.82 10.53
C VAL A 64 -8.10 10.64 9.55
N VAL A 65 -7.82 11.91 9.86
CA VAL A 65 -7.08 12.81 8.96
C VAL A 65 -5.65 12.31 8.69
N ARG A 66 -4.94 11.88 9.74
CA ARG A 66 -3.56 11.36 9.61
C ARG A 66 -3.55 10.05 8.84
N VAL A 67 -4.48 9.14 9.16
CA VAL A 67 -4.62 7.84 8.46
C VAL A 67 -4.91 8.06 6.99
N THR A 68 -5.84 8.95 6.64
CA THR A 68 -6.18 9.26 5.25
C THR A 68 -4.99 9.84 4.48
N LEU A 69 -4.27 10.81 5.06
CA LEU A 69 -3.08 11.38 4.41
C LEU A 69 -1.99 10.35 4.15
N VAL A 70 -1.66 9.52 5.15
CA VAL A 70 -0.65 8.46 5.00
C VAL A 70 -1.09 7.42 3.96
N THR A 71 -2.38 7.09 3.92
CA THR A 71 -2.94 6.15 2.94
C THR A 71 -2.83 6.69 1.53
N VAL A 72 -3.18 7.96 1.31
CA VAL A 72 -3.06 8.62 0.00
C VAL A 72 -1.60 8.67 -0.43
N LEU A 73 -0.69 9.12 0.44
CA LEU A 73 0.73 9.20 0.12
C LEU A 73 1.31 7.81 -0.20
N GLY A 74 1.02 6.82 0.63
CA GLY A 74 1.44 5.44 0.46
C GLY A 74 0.92 4.85 -0.85
N GLY A 75 -0.35 5.09 -1.18
CA GLY A 75 -0.95 4.68 -2.45
C GLY A 75 -0.24 5.28 -3.66
N ILE A 76 0.12 6.58 -3.61
CA ILE A 76 0.89 7.25 -4.66
C ILE A 76 2.27 6.58 -4.83
N VAL A 77 2.97 6.28 -3.73
CA VAL A 77 4.28 5.61 -3.77
C VAL A 77 4.17 4.20 -4.36
N VAL A 78 3.18 3.42 -3.94
CA VAL A 78 2.91 2.08 -4.49
C VAL A 78 2.62 2.14 -5.98
N LEU A 79 1.78 3.08 -6.42
CA LEU A 79 1.49 3.30 -7.84
C LEU A 79 2.74 3.67 -8.63
N ALA A 80 3.57 4.59 -8.10
CA ALA A 80 4.82 4.99 -8.73
C ALA A 80 5.78 3.80 -8.88
N LEU A 81 5.89 2.94 -7.86
CA LEU A 81 6.73 1.74 -7.89
C LEU A 81 6.20 0.70 -8.89
N LEU A 82 4.88 0.49 -8.97
CA LEU A 82 4.28 -0.41 -9.96
C LEU A 82 4.46 0.10 -11.39
N ILE A 83 4.30 1.42 -11.62
CA ILE A 83 4.60 2.05 -12.93
C ILE A 83 6.08 1.88 -13.26
N LEU A 84 6.97 2.09 -12.29
CA LEU A 84 8.40 1.87 -12.45
C LEU A 84 8.71 0.41 -12.81
N ALA A 85 8.00 -0.56 -12.23
CA ALA A 85 8.14 -1.98 -12.57
C ALA A 85 7.80 -2.25 -14.05
N VAL A 86 6.71 -1.67 -14.55
CA VAL A 86 6.25 -1.84 -15.95
C VAL A 86 7.21 -1.21 -16.96
N THR A 87 7.91 -0.14 -16.59
CA THR A 87 8.87 0.53 -17.49
C THR A 87 10.20 -0.23 -17.63
N ARG A 88 10.47 -1.25 -16.80
CA ARG A 88 11.71 -2.05 -16.88
C ARG A 88 11.65 -3.09 -18.01
N ARG A 89 12.74 -3.18 -18.79
CA ARG A 89 12.87 -4.12 -19.92
C ARG A 89 13.37 -5.52 -19.53
N ARG A 90 13.91 -5.70 -18.32
CA ARG A 90 14.44 -6.97 -17.80
C ARG A 90 13.55 -7.49 -16.67
N SER A 91 13.11 -8.75 -16.75
CA SER A 91 12.22 -9.39 -15.78
C SER A 91 12.78 -9.36 -14.35
N VAL A 92 14.08 -9.63 -14.17
CA VAL A 92 14.73 -9.62 -12.84
C VAL A 92 14.69 -8.23 -12.20
N ALA A 93 14.86 -7.17 -13.00
CA ALA A 93 14.84 -5.80 -12.52
C ALA A 93 13.42 -5.29 -12.18
N ALA A 94 12.36 -5.97 -12.66
CA ALA A 94 10.98 -5.61 -12.37
C ALA A 94 10.51 -6.13 -11.00
N TRP A 95 11.14 -7.17 -10.45
CA TRP A 95 10.77 -7.71 -9.13
C TRP A 95 11.12 -6.77 -7.99
N VAL A 96 12.25 -6.06 -8.07
CA VAL A 96 12.69 -5.12 -7.04
C VAL A 96 11.62 -4.04 -6.73
N PRO A 97 11.12 -3.27 -7.71
CA PRO A 97 10.08 -2.28 -7.44
C PRO A 97 8.75 -2.90 -7.01
N VAL A 98 8.42 -4.13 -7.46
CA VAL A 98 7.22 -4.85 -7.00
C VAL A 98 7.34 -5.22 -5.51
N VAL A 99 8.47 -5.79 -5.09
CA VAL A 99 8.71 -6.14 -3.68
C VAL A 99 8.67 -4.88 -2.80
N LEU A 100 9.31 -3.80 -3.25
CA LEU A 100 9.24 -2.49 -2.58
C LEU A 100 7.79 -2.00 -2.46
N ALA A 101 6.99 -2.11 -3.52
CA ALA A 101 5.58 -1.72 -3.50
C ALA A 101 4.78 -2.53 -2.47
N VAL A 102 5.02 -3.84 -2.37
CA VAL A 102 4.37 -4.71 -1.37
C VAL A 102 4.78 -4.31 0.05
N ILE A 103 6.07 -4.06 0.29
CA ILE A 103 6.56 -3.62 1.61
C ILE A 103 5.87 -2.30 2.01
N VAL A 104 5.82 -1.33 1.11
CA VAL A 104 5.13 -0.05 1.36
C VAL A 104 3.66 -0.27 1.67
N ALA A 105 2.96 -1.11 0.90
CA ALA A 105 1.56 -1.43 1.14
C ALA A 105 1.32 -2.07 2.53
N VAL A 106 2.22 -2.95 2.97
CA VAL A 106 2.18 -3.53 4.32
C VAL A 106 2.36 -2.44 5.38
N VAL A 107 3.37 -1.58 5.26
CA VAL A 107 3.63 -0.50 6.22
C VAL A 107 2.43 0.44 6.35
N VAL A 108 1.82 0.83 5.23
CA VAL A 108 0.60 1.65 5.20
C VAL A 108 -0.56 0.96 5.90
N THR A 109 -0.68 -0.37 5.76
CA THR A 109 -1.74 -1.16 6.38
C THR A 109 -1.60 -1.26 7.90
N VAL A 110 -0.37 -1.30 8.42
CA VAL A 110 -0.12 -1.37 9.87
C VAL A 110 -0.21 0.00 10.55
N TYR A 111 0.02 1.11 9.83
CA TYR A 111 0.01 2.47 10.39
C TYR A 111 -1.22 2.84 11.25
N PRO A 112 -2.48 2.53 10.87
CA PRO A 112 -3.65 2.84 11.69
C PRO A 112 -3.59 2.25 13.10
N LEU A 113 -3.00 1.05 13.26
CA LEU A 113 -2.84 0.39 14.55
C LEU A 113 -1.93 1.21 15.47
N PHE A 114 -0.79 1.66 14.96
CA PHE A 114 0.13 2.51 15.71
C PHE A 114 -0.51 3.85 16.07
N ALA A 115 -1.25 4.44 15.14
CA ALA A 115 -1.91 5.72 15.36
C ALA A 115 -2.97 5.65 16.48
N VAL A 116 -3.73 4.55 16.54
CA VAL A 116 -4.69 4.29 17.63
C VAL A 116 -3.98 3.99 18.94
N ALA A 117 -2.92 3.19 18.91
CA ALA A 117 -2.16 2.85 20.11
C ALA A 117 -1.57 4.09 20.78
N ILE A 118 -0.97 4.98 19.99
CA ILE A 118 -0.41 6.26 20.47
C ILE A 118 -1.54 7.16 20.99
N GLY A 119 -2.63 7.33 20.23
CA GLY A 119 -3.76 8.14 20.68
C GLY A 119 -4.41 7.62 21.97
N SER A 120 -4.42 6.31 22.17
CA SER A 120 -4.92 5.68 23.40
C SER A 120 -3.98 5.93 24.59
N ALA A 121 -2.67 5.94 24.35
CA ALA A 121 -1.67 6.25 25.37
C ALA A 121 -1.73 7.72 25.81
N ASP A 122 -1.89 8.66 24.86
CA ASP A 122 -2.03 10.09 25.16
C ASP A 122 -3.25 10.35 26.06
N ARG A 123 -4.41 9.76 25.72
CA ARG A 123 -5.60 9.86 26.58
C ARG A 123 -5.44 9.17 27.93
N ALA A 124 -4.83 7.98 27.97
CA ALA A 124 -4.58 7.29 29.24
C ALA A 124 -3.69 8.13 30.18
N GLY A 125 -2.71 8.86 29.62
CA GLY A 125 -1.89 9.81 30.36
C GLY A 125 -2.68 11.01 30.90
N ASP A 126 -3.60 11.55 30.10
CA ASP A 126 -4.43 12.71 30.47
C ASP A 126 -5.49 12.43 31.54
N ILE A 127 -5.88 11.17 31.76
CA ILE A 127 -6.90 10.78 32.78
C ILE A 127 -6.26 10.63 34.18
N GLY A 128 -4.95 10.46 34.27
CA GLY A 128 -4.21 10.35 35.54
C GLY A 128 -4.50 11.49 36.53
N PRO A 129 -4.41 12.77 36.10
CA PRO A 129 -4.75 13.94 36.93
C PRO A 129 -6.20 13.93 37.45
N VAL A 130 -7.16 13.53 36.60
CA VAL A 130 -8.60 13.50 36.93
C VAL A 130 -8.88 12.48 38.05
N ILE A 131 -8.23 11.31 37.99
CA ILE A 131 -8.34 10.30 39.05
C ILE A 131 -7.70 10.80 40.34
N THR A 132 -6.54 11.47 40.27
CA THR A 132 -5.90 12.02 41.47
C THR A 132 -6.72 13.14 42.11
N ASP A 133 -7.43 13.96 41.33
CA ASP A 133 -8.32 15.00 41.83
C ASP A 133 -9.59 14.41 42.46
N LEU A 134 -10.17 13.37 41.85
CA LEU A 134 -11.29 12.61 42.43
C LEU A 134 -10.90 11.93 43.75
N VAL A 135 -9.75 11.26 43.78
CA VAL A 135 -9.24 10.64 45.01
C VAL A 135 -9.00 11.70 46.08
N ARG A 136 -8.42 12.86 45.75
CA ARG A 136 -8.26 13.96 46.72
C ARG A 136 -9.60 14.53 47.20
N GLN A 137 -10.62 14.54 46.35
CA GLN A 137 -11.95 15.01 46.72
C GLN A 137 -12.72 14.02 47.61
N PHE A 138 -12.49 12.71 47.45
CA PHE A 138 -13.09 11.66 48.28
C PHE A 138 -12.29 11.30 49.53
N THR A 139 -10.97 11.56 49.54
CA THR A 139 -10.07 11.31 50.69
C THR A 139 -9.74 12.60 51.46
N GLY A 140 -10.38 13.72 51.09
CA GLY A 140 -10.31 14.99 51.81
C GLY A 140 -11.08 14.95 53.13
#